data_AF-A0A2H1KBP0-F1
#
_entry.id   AF-A0A2H1KBP0-F1
#
_cell.length_a   1.000
_cell.length_b   1.000
_cell.length_c   1.000
_cell.angle_alpha   90.00
_cell.angle_beta   90.00
_cell.angle_gamma   90.00
#
_symmetry.space_group_name_H-M   'P 1'
#
loop_
_entity.id
_entity.type
_entity.pdbx_description
1 polymer ?
#
loop_
_entity_poly.entity_id
_entity_poly.type
_entity_poly.pdbx_seq_one_letter_code
_entity_poly.pdbx_strand_id
1 'polypeptide(L)'
;MFGALTDPRVENHLISDEGEVVVDEVRRHFLAFVTPSLVILLGLAVAALSFTVPVDYASIPLGIGAAIALFGVYRALCVHMDRFVITNMRVFRIHGIFTQHKATMPMARILDISVHKPLMGRIFRYGHFVFESAAQDQGLRDIRYVGRPDERDLTIQTVIQRSGLRSAIKSFNDKNAENDANQPEANLETDADFEPDFEPDLDSGIEPGMEPAVVESERRFSAGVRTGAHPAVRTGVGPDVDTEEWTTMELNTGHGFTDSEEIRIGSASPALNDPVSMAARSWEQRWPERDRMQTATELMRAHRLLITNLDERLRPLGLTYARYEVLLLLFFDQQGALPLVELTDHLQVEASSSFSTVRWLEDNDLIERILEPEYDGEVLAKITAKGRAMTDRASQILADAGFGLSSMSEAECRQLANLLSRQRRIRG
;
A
#
# COMPACT_ATOMS: atom_id res chain seq x y z
N MET A 1 -20.11 40.06 6.82
CA MET A 1 -19.80 39.49 8.15
C MET A 1 -20.55 38.17 8.42
N PHE A 2 -21.78 37.96 7.96
CA PHE A 2 -22.54 36.72 8.21
C PHE A 2 -22.14 35.49 7.38
N GLY A 3 -21.51 35.65 6.22
CA GLY A 3 -21.06 34.52 5.38
C GLY A 3 -19.97 33.65 6.01
N ALA A 4 -19.20 34.21 6.95
CA ALA A 4 -18.14 33.47 7.66
C ALA A 4 -18.68 32.47 8.70
N LEU A 5 -19.93 32.63 9.14
CA LEU A 5 -20.59 31.75 10.11
C LEU A 5 -21.37 30.62 9.42
N THR A 6 -21.63 30.73 8.11
CA THR A 6 -22.46 29.78 7.34
C THR A 6 -21.65 28.92 6.38
N ASP A 7 -20.34 29.11 6.32
CA ASP A 7 -19.42 28.28 5.53
C ASP A 7 -18.41 27.60 6.46
N PRO A 8 -18.33 26.26 6.51
CA PRO A 8 -17.41 25.57 7.41
C PRO A 8 -15.91 25.69 7.02
N ARG A 9 -15.54 26.60 6.08
CA ARG A 9 -14.14 26.92 5.71
C ARG A 9 -13.27 25.68 5.56
N VAL A 10 -13.72 24.74 4.73
CA VAL A 10 -13.08 23.44 4.52
C VAL A 10 -11.61 23.59 4.10
N GLU A 11 -11.31 24.57 3.24
CA GLU A 11 -9.98 24.83 2.68
C GLU A 11 -8.94 25.21 3.74
N ASN A 12 -9.33 25.93 4.80
CA ASN A 12 -8.43 26.34 5.88
C ASN A 12 -8.00 25.18 6.79
N HIS A 13 -8.59 24.00 6.61
CA HIS A 13 -8.34 22.83 7.45
C HIS A 13 -7.52 21.75 6.72
N LEU A 14 -7.08 22.04 5.50
CA LEU A 14 -6.20 21.19 4.70
C LEU A 14 -4.75 21.45 5.08
N ILE A 15 -3.95 20.39 5.12
CA ILE A 15 -2.49 20.47 5.23
C ILE A 15 -1.94 20.64 3.82
N SER A 16 -2.16 21.82 3.24
CA SER A 16 -1.72 22.13 1.88
C SER A 16 -0.20 21.98 1.71
N ASP A 17 0.58 22.20 2.77
CA ASP A 17 2.03 22.05 2.78
C ASP A 17 2.52 20.60 2.57
N GLU A 18 1.69 19.59 2.87
CA GLU A 18 2.01 18.15 2.64
C GLU A 18 1.39 17.61 1.33
N GLY A 19 0.78 18.48 0.52
CA GLY A 19 0.05 18.09 -0.70
C GLY A 19 -1.27 17.37 -0.41
N GLU A 20 -1.94 17.72 0.69
CA GLU A 20 -3.32 17.27 0.98
C GLU A 20 -4.29 18.00 0.03
N VAL A 21 -5.01 17.24 -0.81
CA VAL A 21 -5.98 17.78 -1.78
C VAL A 21 -7.36 17.19 -1.50
N VAL A 22 -8.39 18.05 -1.58
CA VAL A 22 -9.80 17.63 -1.47
C VAL A 22 -10.17 16.89 -2.75
N VAL A 23 -10.57 15.63 -2.61
CA VAL A 23 -11.07 14.81 -3.72
C VAL A 23 -12.57 14.99 -3.87
N ASP A 24 -13.30 15.03 -2.75
CA ASP A 24 -14.75 15.25 -2.77
C ASP A 24 -15.24 15.95 -1.50
N GLU A 25 -16.17 16.88 -1.68
CA GLU A 25 -16.90 17.55 -0.61
C GLU A 25 -18.36 17.08 -0.62
N VAL A 26 -18.71 16.31 0.42
CA VAL A 26 -20.06 15.78 0.60
C VAL A 26 -20.88 16.71 1.46
N ARG A 27 -21.82 17.40 0.80
CA ARG A 27 -22.92 18.12 1.45
C ARG A 27 -24.11 17.19 1.68
N ARG A 28 -24.87 17.43 2.76
CA ARG A 28 -26.09 16.69 3.03
C ARG A 28 -27.11 16.90 1.90
N HIS A 29 -27.75 15.80 1.51
CA HIS A 29 -28.81 15.79 0.50
C HIS A 29 -30.01 16.65 0.92
N PHE A 30 -30.76 17.20 -0.05
CA PHE A 30 -31.90 18.08 0.23
C PHE A 30 -32.97 17.42 1.11
N LEU A 31 -33.12 16.09 1.08
CA LEU A 31 -34.05 15.36 1.95
C LEU A 31 -33.73 15.54 3.45
N ALA A 32 -32.48 15.81 3.83
CA ALA A 32 -32.14 16.11 5.21
C ALA A 32 -32.79 17.41 5.72
N PHE A 33 -33.21 18.31 4.81
CA PHE A 33 -33.92 19.54 5.13
C PHE A 33 -35.44 19.34 5.26
N VAL A 34 -36.01 18.18 4.92
CA VAL A 34 -37.46 17.94 5.03
C VAL A 34 -37.93 18.01 6.47
N THR A 35 -37.22 17.34 7.38
CA THR A 35 -37.55 17.35 8.81
C THR A 35 -37.54 18.76 9.42
N PRO A 36 -36.47 19.58 9.27
CA PRO A 36 -36.51 20.94 9.79
C PRO A 36 -37.57 21.81 9.09
N SER A 37 -37.80 21.64 7.79
CA SER A 37 -38.85 22.38 7.07
C SER A 37 -40.26 22.09 7.62
N LEU A 38 -40.56 20.83 7.96
CA LEU A 38 -41.84 20.47 8.59
C LEU A 38 -42.00 21.10 9.98
N VAL A 39 -40.92 21.17 10.77
CA VAL A 39 -40.93 21.84 12.08
C VAL A 39 -41.18 23.35 11.93
N ILE A 40 -40.54 23.98 10.94
CA ILE A 40 -40.77 25.40 10.63
C ILE A 40 -42.22 25.64 10.21
N LEU A 41 -42.77 24.78 9.34
CA LEU A 41 -44.15 24.87 8.88
C LEU A 41 -45.15 24.67 10.04
N LEU A 42 -44.87 23.74 10.95
CA LEU A 42 -45.65 23.56 12.18
C LEU A 42 -45.60 24.80 13.08
N GLY A 43 -44.41 25.39 13.28
CA GLY A 43 -44.25 26.62 14.04
C GLY A 43 -45.02 27.79 13.43
N LEU A 44 -44.97 27.93 12.12
CA LEU A 44 -45.76 28.93 11.37
C LEU A 44 -47.26 28.68 11.49
N ALA A 45 -47.72 27.44 11.44
CA ALA A 45 -49.14 27.09 11.61
C ALA A 45 -49.64 27.43 13.02
N VAL A 46 -48.85 27.15 14.07
CA VAL A 46 -49.18 27.51 15.45
C VAL A 46 -49.16 29.03 15.63
N ALA A 47 -48.20 29.73 15.03
CA ALA A 47 -48.18 31.19 15.01
C ALA A 47 -49.40 31.78 14.29
N ALA A 48 -49.85 31.16 13.18
CA ALA A 48 -51.04 31.58 12.46
C ALA A 48 -52.33 31.37 13.26
N LEU A 49 -52.37 30.43 14.20
CA LEU A 49 -53.49 30.25 15.12
C LEU A 49 -53.74 31.52 15.97
N SER A 50 -52.71 32.34 16.17
CA SER A 50 -52.79 33.66 16.83
C SER A 50 -53.86 34.57 16.21
N PHE A 51 -54.10 34.47 14.88
CA PHE A 51 -55.13 35.27 14.20
C PHE A 51 -56.57 34.91 14.59
N THR A 52 -56.79 33.75 15.23
CA THR A 52 -58.12 33.28 15.63
C THR A 52 -58.42 33.51 17.12
N VAL A 53 -57.41 33.89 17.90
CA VAL A 53 -57.49 34.08 19.35
C VAL A 53 -57.70 35.57 19.66
N PRO A 54 -58.46 35.94 20.71
CA PRO A 54 -58.59 37.33 21.15
C PRO A 54 -57.23 38.00 21.37
N VAL A 55 -57.12 39.29 21.03
CA VAL A 55 -55.86 40.05 20.99
C VAL A 55 -55.08 39.98 22.32
N ASP A 56 -55.78 39.91 23.45
CA ASP A 56 -55.17 39.82 24.79
C ASP A 56 -54.35 38.54 25.01
N TYR A 57 -54.67 37.45 24.30
CA TYR A 57 -54.00 36.14 24.41
C TYR A 57 -53.21 35.76 23.16
N ALA A 58 -53.27 36.55 22.09
CA ALA A 58 -52.64 36.27 20.80
C ALA A 58 -51.11 36.10 20.89
N SER A 59 -50.47 36.70 21.89
CA SER A 59 -49.02 36.60 22.16
C SER A 59 -48.57 35.20 22.55
N ILE A 60 -49.45 34.37 23.15
CA ILE A 60 -49.13 33.02 23.61
C ILE A 60 -48.87 32.07 22.41
N PRO A 61 -49.83 31.84 21.48
CA PRO A 61 -49.59 30.99 20.32
C PRO A 61 -48.54 31.59 19.37
N LEU A 62 -48.44 32.92 19.29
CA LEU A 62 -47.40 33.58 18.49
C LEU A 62 -46.00 33.28 19.05
N GLY A 63 -45.80 33.40 20.36
CA GLY A 63 -44.53 33.09 21.03
C GLY A 63 -44.15 31.62 20.91
N ILE A 64 -45.11 30.72 21.10
CA ILE A 64 -44.90 29.27 20.94
C ILE A 64 -44.54 28.93 19.49
N GLY A 65 -45.30 29.43 18.52
CA GLY A 65 -45.05 29.22 17.11
C GLY A 65 -43.70 29.77 16.66
N ALA A 66 -43.33 30.96 17.13
CA ALA A 66 -42.02 31.56 16.89
C ALA A 66 -40.88 30.72 17.50
N ALA A 67 -41.03 30.19 18.71
CA ALA A 67 -40.03 29.32 19.33
C ALA A 67 -39.84 28.00 18.55
N ILE A 68 -40.93 27.38 18.10
CA ILE A 68 -40.88 26.17 17.27
C ILE A 68 -40.23 26.47 15.91
N ALA A 69 -40.60 27.57 15.27
CA ALA A 69 -40.01 27.98 14.00
C ALA A 69 -38.51 28.28 14.14
N LEU A 70 -38.11 28.98 15.22
CA LEU A 70 -36.71 29.27 15.53
C LEU A 70 -35.91 27.98 15.77
N PHE A 71 -36.49 27.00 16.47
CA PHE A 71 -35.88 25.68 16.64
C PHE A 71 -35.73 24.94 15.30
N GLY A 72 -36.72 25.03 14.42
CA GLY A 72 -36.65 24.49 13.06
C GLY A 72 -35.54 25.12 12.22
N VAL A 73 -35.40 26.45 12.29
CA VAL A 73 -34.31 27.19 11.63
C VAL A 73 -32.95 26.78 12.20
N TYR A 74 -32.83 26.67 13.53
CA TYR A 74 -31.61 26.17 14.18
C TYR A 74 -31.23 24.76 13.67
N ARG A 75 -32.21 23.86 13.57
CA ARG A 75 -32.01 22.51 13.01
C ARG A 75 -31.62 22.54 11.53
N ALA A 76 -32.20 23.41 10.72
CA ALA A 76 -31.84 23.59 9.32
C ALA A 76 -30.38 24.06 9.18
N LEU A 77 -29.97 25.01 10.03
CA LEU A 77 -28.58 25.48 10.09
C LEU A 77 -27.62 24.37 10.50
N CYS A 78 -27.98 23.51 11.47
CA CYS A 78 -27.16 22.34 11.82
C CYS A 78 -26.94 21.41 10.62
N VAL A 79 -27.97 21.18 9.80
CA VAL A 79 -27.89 20.34 8.60
C VAL A 79 -27.02 20.99 7.53
N HIS A 80 -27.13 22.31 7.37
CA HIS A 80 -26.33 23.08 6.42
C HIS A 80 -24.84 23.10 6.80
N MET A 81 -24.53 23.12 8.09
CA MET A 81 -23.16 23.22 8.60
C MET A 81 -22.40 21.90 8.68
N ASP A 82 -23.07 20.78 8.46
CA ASP A 82 -22.47 19.45 8.48
C ASP A 82 -21.85 19.15 7.11
N ARG A 83 -20.53 19.20 7.03
CA ARG A 83 -19.77 18.80 5.84
C ARG A 83 -18.91 17.59 6.14
N PHE A 84 -18.94 16.65 5.21
CA PHE A 84 -18.05 15.50 5.18
C PHE A 84 -17.09 15.66 4.01
N VAL A 85 -15.80 15.62 4.28
CA VAL A 85 -14.75 15.96 3.31
C VAL A 85 -13.84 14.75 3.16
N ILE A 86 -13.62 14.38 1.91
CA ILE A 86 -12.75 13.28 1.51
C ILE A 86 -11.52 13.89 0.86
N THR A 87 -10.35 13.60 1.42
CA THR A 87 -9.05 14.01 0.85
C THR A 87 -8.27 12.79 0.40
N ASN A 88 -7.15 13.03 -0.28
CA ASN A 88 -6.19 12.00 -0.67
C ASN A 88 -5.44 11.34 0.52
N MET A 89 -5.54 11.86 1.75
CA MET A 89 -4.81 11.36 2.92
C MET A 89 -5.71 10.87 4.05
N ARG A 90 -6.87 11.51 4.24
CA ARG A 90 -7.80 11.24 5.34
C ARG A 90 -9.23 11.67 5.01
N VAL A 91 -10.19 11.12 5.74
CA VAL A 91 -11.56 11.64 5.78
C VAL A 91 -11.75 12.44 7.06
N PHE A 92 -12.47 13.55 6.97
CA PHE A 92 -12.88 14.27 8.15
C PHE A 92 -14.28 14.84 8.02
N ARG A 93 -14.93 15.01 9.17
CA ARG A 93 -16.25 15.59 9.29
C ARG A 93 -16.18 16.81 10.19
N ILE A 94 -16.79 17.90 9.72
CA ILE A 94 -16.93 19.13 10.48
C ILE A 94 -18.42 19.33 10.73
N HIS A 95 -18.81 19.40 12.00
CA HIS A 95 -20.19 19.70 12.37
C HIS A 95 -20.26 20.64 13.58
N GLY A 96 -21.25 21.53 13.57
CA GLY A 96 -21.48 22.47 14.65
C GLY A 96 -21.68 23.91 14.14
N ILE A 97 -22.43 24.70 14.90
CA ILE A 97 -22.75 26.10 14.56
C ILE A 97 -21.92 27.06 15.42
N PHE A 98 -21.94 26.86 16.75
CA PHE A 98 -21.21 27.68 17.72
C PHE A 98 -19.86 27.06 18.11
N THR A 99 -19.87 25.75 18.38
CA THR A 99 -18.68 24.95 18.65
C THR A 99 -18.52 23.95 17.52
N GLN A 100 -17.41 24.04 16.79
CA GLN A 100 -17.10 23.12 15.69
C GLN A 100 -16.40 21.89 16.26
N HIS A 101 -16.97 20.72 16.01
CA HIS A 101 -16.35 19.45 16.31
C HIS A 101 -15.80 18.85 15.01
N LYS A 102 -14.51 18.49 15.03
CA LYS A 102 -13.82 17.85 13.93
C LYS A 102 -13.50 16.41 14.31
N ALA A 103 -14.06 15.46 13.57
CA ALA A 103 -13.65 14.07 13.63
C ALA A 103 -12.80 13.77 12.40
N THR A 104 -11.63 13.13 12.58
CA THR A 104 -10.68 12.85 11.50
C THR A 104 -10.24 11.40 11.58
N MET A 105 -10.22 10.71 10.44
CA MET A 105 -9.74 9.35 10.33
C MET A 105 -8.81 9.21 9.10
N PRO A 106 -7.60 8.66 9.26
CA PRO A 106 -6.70 8.39 8.12
C PRO A 106 -7.33 7.40 7.15
N MET A 107 -7.08 7.57 5.84
CA MET A 107 -7.60 6.64 4.82
C MET A 107 -7.14 5.20 5.05
N ALA A 108 -5.88 5.03 5.48
CA ALA A 108 -5.29 3.73 5.77
C ALA A 108 -5.93 2.97 6.95
N ARG A 109 -6.80 3.61 7.75
CA ARG A 109 -7.46 2.97 8.91
C ARG A 109 -8.89 2.52 8.64
N ILE A 110 -9.41 2.77 7.45
CA ILE A 110 -10.75 2.36 7.03
C ILE A 110 -10.67 0.87 6.68
N LEU A 111 -11.43 0.03 7.40
CA LEU A 111 -11.46 -1.42 7.16
C LEU A 111 -12.45 -1.76 6.06
N ASP A 112 -13.68 -1.27 6.19
CA ASP A 112 -14.75 -1.48 5.23
C ASP A 112 -15.67 -0.27 5.14
N ILE A 113 -16.28 -0.12 3.96
CA ILE A 113 -17.27 0.92 3.67
C ILE A 113 -18.53 0.23 3.16
N SER A 114 -19.59 0.32 3.94
CA SER A 114 -20.89 -0.23 3.60
C SER A 114 -21.87 0.87 3.22
N VAL A 115 -22.54 0.73 2.06
CA VAL A 115 -23.53 1.69 1.56
C VAL A 115 -24.94 1.16 1.74
N HIS A 116 -25.74 1.80 2.60
CA HIS A 116 -27.14 1.47 2.78
C HIS A 116 -28.05 2.46 2.04
N LYS A 117 -28.86 1.95 1.10
CA LYS A 117 -29.83 2.75 0.33
C LYS A 117 -31.26 2.32 0.68
N PRO A 118 -32.04 3.16 1.36
CA PRO A 118 -33.47 2.89 1.54
C PRO A 118 -34.19 2.92 0.18
N LEU A 119 -35.40 2.36 0.11
CA LEU A 119 -36.19 2.29 -1.13
C LEU A 119 -36.35 3.68 -1.79
N MET A 120 -36.66 4.70 -0.98
CA MET A 120 -36.71 6.10 -1.44
C MET A 120 -35.33 6.66 -1.81
N GLY A 121 -34.27 6.15 -1.18
CA GLY A 121 -32.88 6.47 -1.53
C GLY A 121 -32.49 6.09 -2.95
N ARG A 122 -33.04 4.98 -3.46
CA ARG A 122 -32.81 4.55 -4.85
C ARG A 122 -33.45 5.51 -5.86
N ILE A 123 -34.64 6.03 -5.55
CA ILE A 123 -35.38 6.97 -6.42
C ILE A 123 -34.74 8.36 -6.39
N PHE A 124 -34.43 8.87 -5.19
CA PHE A 124 -33.88 10.21 -5.00
C PHE A 124 -32.35 10.25 -5.01
N ARG A 125 -31.68 9.15 -5.40
CA ARG A 125 -30.21 9.01 -5.48
C ARG A 125 -29.48 9.43 -4.20
N TYR A 126 -29.98 9.04 -3.04
CA TYR A 126 -29.30 9.23 -1.75
C TYR A 126 -29.08 7.92 -1.00
N GLY A 127 -28.08 7.90 -0.13
CA GLY A 127 -27.76 6.75 0.72
C GLY A 127 -27.17 7.16 2.06
N HIS A 128 -26.75 6.15 2.82
CA HIS A 128 -26.06 6.29 4.09
C HIS A 128 -24.76 5.50 3.98
N PHE A 129 -23.65 6.12 4.36
CA PHE A 129 -22.35 5.45 4.46
C PHE A 129 -22.13 4.99 5.89
N VAL A 130 -21.74 3.73 6.03
CA VAL A 130 -21.30 3.14 7.29
C VAL A 130 -19.82 2.82 7.14
N PHE A 131 -18.98 3.48 7.93
CA PHE A 131 -17.54 3.26 7.94
C PHE A 131 -17.19 2.37 9.12
N GLU A 132 -16.58 1.23 8.84
CA GLU A 132 -15.97 0.39 9.84
C GLU A 132 -14.48 0.74 9.96
N SER A 133 -14.04 0.99 11.19
CA SER A 133 -12.67 1.45 11.47
C SER A 133 -11.99 0.49 12.45
N ALA A 134 -10.68 0.34 12.27
CA ALA A 134 -9.82 -0.40 13.19
C ALA A 134 -9.73 0.27 14.58
N ALA A 135 -10.09 1.56 14.69
CA ALA A 135 -10.17 2.30 15.94
C ALA A 135 -11.58 2.86 16.16
N GLN A 136 -12.04 2.88 17.40
CA GLN A 136 -13.41 3.25 17.73
C GLN A 136 -13.62 4.77 17.72
N ASP A 137 -13.65 5.37 16.52
CA ASP A 137 -13.86 6.81 16.34
C ASP A 137 -15.37 7.14 16.33
N GLN A 138 -15.86 7.61 17.48
CA GLN A 138 -17.21 8.14 17.65
C GLN A 138 -17.37 9.44 16.86
N GLY A 139 -18.04 9.37 15.70
CA GLY A 139 -18.41 10.55 14.91
C GLY A 139 -18.35 10.36 13.39
N LEU A 140 -17.60 9.36 12.94
CA LEU A 140 -17.39 9.03 11.52
C LEU A 140 -18.05 7.72 11.08
N ARG A 141 -18.59 6.93 12.02
CA ARG A 141 -19.16 5.60 11.73
C ARG A 141 -20.38 5.64 10.80
N ASP A 142 -21.24 6.64 10.92
CA ASP A 142 -22.48 6.74 10.14
C ASP A 142 -22.66 8.15 9.56
N ILE A 143 -22.55 8.24 8.23
CA ILE A 143 -22.77 9.46 7.46
C ILE A 143 -24.09 9.32 6.68
N ARG A 144 -25.13 9.94 7.21
CA ARG A 144 -26.48 9.87 6.65
C ARG A 144 -26.73 10.89 5.54
N TYR A 145 -27.65 10.59 4.63
CA TYR A 145 -28.14 11.51 3.58
C TYR A 145 -27.04 12.00 2.64
N VAL A 146 -26.26 11.07 2.10
CA VAL A 146 -25.25 11.37 1.08
C VAL A 146 -25.87 11.24 -0.31
N GLY A 147 -25.73 12.28 -1.13
CA GLY A 147 -26.16 12.25 -2.53
C GLY A 147 -25.17 11.49 -3.41
N ARG A 148 -25.68 10.81 -4.45
CA ARG A 148 -24.92 10.00 -5.41
C ARG A 148 -23.93 9.02 -4.73
N PRO A 149 -24.44 8.13 -3.85
CA PRO A 149 -23.58 7.28 -3.04
C PRO A 149 -22.74 6.28 -3.84
N ASP A 150 -23.19 5.80 -5.01
CA ASP A 150 -22.44 4.83 -5.83
C ASP A 150 -21.16 5.40 -6.43
N GLU A 151 -21.27 6.59 -7.03
CA GLU A 151 -20.14 7.26 -7.66
C GLU A 151 -19.09 7.61 -6.59
N ARG A 152 -19.56 8.04 -5.41
CA ARG A 152 -18.70 8.39 -4.29
C ARG A 152 -18.04 7.18 -3.64
N ASP A 153 -18.73 6.05 -3.56
CA ASP A 153 -18.14 4.80 -3.08
C ASP A 153 -16.93 4.40 -3.93
N LEU A 154 -17.08 4.42 -5.26
CA LEU A 154 -15.98 4.18 -6.19
C LEU A 154 -14.84 5.18 -5.99
N THR A 155 -15.13 6.48 -5.89
CA THR A 155 -14.11 7.51 -5.63
C THR A 155 -13.36 7.23 -4.33
N ILE A 156 -14.06 6.89 -3.24
CA ILE A 156 -13.41 6.60 -1.95
C ILE A 156 -12.55 5.36 -2.07
N GLN A 157 -13.02 4.28 -2.70
CA GLN A 157 -12.24 3.05 -2.92
C GLN A 157 -10.96 3.32 -3.72
N THR A 158 -11.06 4.10 -4.80
CA THR A 158 -9.89 4.53 -5.59
C THR A 158 -8.90 5.32 -4.75
N VAL A 159 -9.37 6.23 -3.89
CA VAL A 159 -8.50 7.02 -3.01
C VAL A 159 -7.89 6.16 -1.90
N ILE A 160 -8.61 5.19 -1.34
CA ILE A 160 -8.05 4.23 -0.36
C ILE A 160 -6.91 3.45 -0.99
N GLN A 161 -7.10 2.93 -2.21
CA GLN A 161 -6.06 2.20 -2.94
C GLN A 161 -4.84 3.11 -3.20
N ARG A 162 -5.05 4.31 -3.75
CA ARG A 162 -3.97 5.29 -4.03
C ARG A 162 -3.25 5.75 -2.75
N SER A 163 -3.95 5.94 -1.65
CA SER A 163 -3.37 6.39 -0.38
C SER A 163 -2.65 5.26 0.37
N GLY A 164 -3.14 4.02 0.31
CA GLY A 164 -2.43 2.83 0.78
C GLY A 164 -1.08 2.67 0.07
N LEU A 165 -1.08 2.87 -1.26
CA LEU A 165 0.15 2.92 -2.07
C LEU A 165 1.10 4.03 -1.61
N ARG A 166 0.59 5.26 -1.39
CA ARG A 166 1.41 6.38 -0.89
C ARG A 166 2.02 6.11 0.49
N SER A 167 1.28 5.49 1.41
CA SER A 167 1.78 5.12 2.74
C SER A 167 2.87 4.04 2.67
N ALA A 168 2.71 3.06 1.76
CA ALA A 168 3.74 2.05 1.51
C ALA A 168 5.02 2.68 0.95
N ILE A 169 4.90 3.65 0.03
CA ILE A 169 6.03 4.39 -0.55
C ILE A 169 6.80 5.18 0.51
N LYS A 170 6.08 5.91 1.39
CA LYS A 170 6.74 6.69 2.46
C LYS A 170 7.53 5.77 3.41
N SER A 171 6.93 4.66 3.83
CA SER A 171 7.60 3.69 4.71
C SER A 171 8.83 3.05 4.06
N PHE A 172 8.78 2.78 2.75
CA PHE A 172 9.93 2.26 2.01
C PHE A 172 11.06 3.31 1.91
N ASN A 173 10.70 4.57 1.69
CA ASN A 173 11.66 5.66 1.56
C ASN A 173 12.36 5.97 2.89
N ASP A 174 11.64 5.93 4.01
CA ASP A 174 12.22 6.11 5.35
C ASP A 174 13.21 4.99 5.68
N LYS A 175 12.89 3.73 5.32
CA LYS A 175 13.80 2.58 5.52
C LYS A 175 15.08 2.65 4.69
N ASN A 176 15.00 3.15 3.46
CA ASN A 176 16.19 3.33 2.62
C ASN A 176 17.07 4.47 3.12
N ALA A 177 16.47 5.58 3.57
CA ALA A 177 17.21 6.68 4.17
C ALA A 177 17.91 6.25 5.48
N GLU A 178 17.29 5.37 6.26
CA GLU A 178 17.88 4.79 7.47
C GLU A 178 19.03 3.81 7.14
N ASN A 179 18.95 3.10 6.01
CA ASN A 179 20.05 2.25 5.52
C ASN A 179 21.22 3.05 4.94
N ASP A 180 20.98 4.18 4.28
CA ASP A 180 22.04 5.07 3.78
C ASP A 180 22.73 5.83 4.92
N ALA A 181 22.00 6.22 5.96
CA ALA A 181 22.57 6.86 7.15
C ALA A 181 23.42 5.92 8.03
N ASN A 182 23.33 4.60 7.81
CA ASN A 182 24.04 3.59 8.60
C ASN A 182 25.18 2.92 7.81
N GLN A 183 25.54 3.46 6.64
CA GLN A 183 26.78 3.09 5.95
C GLN A 183 27.95 3.83 6.62
N PRO A 184 28.99 3.13 7.09
CA PRO A 184 30.20 3.80 7.56
C PRO A 184 30.79 4.54 6.36
N GLU A 185 30.94 5.86 6.48
CA GLU A 185 31.59 6.70 5.47
C GLU A 185 32.97 6.09 5.15
N ALA A 186 33.08 5.50 3.96
CA ALA A 186 34.37 5.09 3.42
C ALA A 186 35.11 6.38 3.08
N ASN A 187 35.99 6.80 4.00
CA ASN A 187 36.93 7.89 3.77
C ASN A 187 37.73 7.60 2.50
N LEU A 188 37.38 8.28 1.41
CA LEU A 188 38.24 8.46 0.25
C LEU A 188 39.23 9.58 0.62
N GLU A 189 40.24 9.24 1.41
CA GLU A 189 41.44 10.08 1.49
C GLU A 189 42.15 9.99 0.14
N THR A 190 42.17 11.14 -0.52
CA THR A 190 42.86 11.37 -1.77
C THR A 190 44.31 11.66 -1.45
N ASP A 191 45.17 10.65 -1.47
CA ASP A 191 46.61 10.86 -1.48
C ASP A 191 47.08 10.97 -2.93
N ALA A 192 47.04 12.22 -3.41
CA ALA A 192 47.92 12.67 -4.47
C ALA A 192 49.34 12.71 -3.88
N ASP A 193 50.23 11.86 -4.40
CA ASP A 193 51.65 12.12 -4.66
C ASP A 193 52.32 10.79 -5.07
N PHE A 194 52.32 10.53 -6.38
CA PHE A 194 53.09 9.46 -7.00
C PHE A 194 54.33 10.10 -7.66
N GLU A 195 55.47 10.10 -6.95
CA GLU A 195 56.79 10.22 -7.59
C GLU A 195 57.43 8.82 -7.64
N PRO A 196 57.96 8.38 -8.80
CA PRO A 196 58.55 7.07 -8.93
C PRO A 196 60.07 7.17 -8.76
N ASP A 197 60.56 6.99 -7.54
CA ASP A 197 62.00 6.76 -7.32
C ASP A 197 62.28 5.26 -7.20
N PHE A 198 62.75 4.72 -8.31
CA PHE A 198 63.45 3.46 -8.41
C PHE A 198 64.85 3.62 -7.79
N GLU A 199 65.21 2.79 -6.82
CA GLU A 199 66.53 2.13 -6.80
C GLU A 199 66.49 0.83 -5.98
N PRO A 200 67.21 -0.22 -6.42
CA PRO A 200 67.16 -1.56 -5.85
C PRO A 200 68.21 -1.73 -4.74
N ASP A 201 67.98 -2.62 -3.76
CA ASP A 201 68.96 -3.64 -3.41
C ASP A 201 68.51 -4.60 -2.29
N LEU A 202 68.71 -5.87 -2.63
CA LEU A 202 68.89 -7.10 -1.86
C LEU A 202 69.40 -6.96 -0.40
N ASP A 203 68.80 -7.70 0.55
CA ASP A 203 69.32 -8.98 1.10
C ASP A 203 68.89 -9.27 2.56
N SER A 204 68.64 -10.55 2.81
CA SER A 204 68.85 -11.33 4.04
C SER A 204 67.95 -11.18 5.27
N GLY A 205 67.60 -12.35 5.84
CA GLY A 205 67.44 -12.49 7.29
C GLY A 205 66.22 -13.27 7.77
N ILE A 206 66.34 -14.59 7.78
CA ILE A 206 65.49 -15.50 8.59
C ILE A 206 65.82 -15.27 10.08
N GLU A 207 64.83 -15.15 10.96
CA GLU A 207 64.65 -16.07 12.11
C GLU A 207 63.33 -15.89 12.88
N PRO A 208 62.84 -16.94 13.58
CA PRO A 208 61.47 -17.10 14.05
C PRO A 208 61.30 -16.97 15.58
N GLY A 209 60.07 -16.79 16.04
CA GLY A 209 59.63 -17.17 17.38
C GLY A 209 58.93 -16.09 18.18
N MET A 210 57.62 -16.27 18.44
CA MET A 210 57.04 -16.44 19.79
C MET A 210 55.50 -16.57 19.67
N GLU A 211 54.96 -17.67 20.20
CA GLU A 211 53.52 -17.95 20.34
C GLU A 211 52.85 -17.12 21.47
N PRO A 212 51.50 -17.09 21.53
CA PRO A 212 50.73 -15.94 22.03
C PRO A 212 50.42 -15.98 23.54
N ALA A 213 50.18 -14.81 24.12
CA ALA A 213 49.67 -14.67 25.48
C ALA A 213 48.14 -14.78 25.52
N VAL A 214 47.67 -15.78 26.26
CA VAL A 214 46.30 -15.98 26.75
C VAL A 214 46.00 -14.96 27.85
N VAL A 215 44.84 -14.31 27.83
CA VAL A 215 44.25 -13.69 29.03
C VAL A 215 42.79 -14.13 29.17
N GLU A 216 42.54 -14.64 30.36
CA GLU A 216 41.36 -15.35 30.82
C GLU A 216 40.31 -14.40 31.43
N SER A 217 39.05 -14.77 31.22
CA SER A 217 37.83 -14.54 32.01
C SER A 217 37.76 -13.39 33.04
N GLU A 218 36.71 -12.58 32.92
CA GLU A 218 35.84 -12.27 34.07
C GLU A 218 34.35 -12.37 33.69
N ARG A 219 33.61 -13.16 34.48
CA ARG A 219 32.14 -13.21 34.54
C ARG A 219 31.66 -12.29 35.67
N ARG A 220 30.48 -11.67 35.49
CA ARG A 220 29.39 -11.40 36.45
C ARG A 220 28.41 -10.44 35.74
N PHE A 221 27.11 -10.68 35.61
CA PHE A 221 26.09 -10.95 36.62
C PHE A 221 24.84 -11.61 36.00
N SER A 222 24.13 -12.39 36.81
CA SER A 222 22.80 -12.97 36.55
C SER A 222 21.71 -12.22 37.32
N ALA A 223 20.48 -12.20 36.78
CA ALA A 223 19.20 -12.53 37.45
C ALA A 223 18.01 -11.74 36.87
N GLY A 224 16.89 -12.44 36.59
CA GLY A 224 15.55 -11.85 36.61
C GLY A 224 14.56 -12.32 35.54
N VAL A 225 13.94 -13.48 35.73
CA VAL A 225 12.70 -13.89 35.03
C VAL A 225 11.49 -13.27 35.74
N ARG A 226 10.55 -12.69 34.99
CA ARG A 226 9.13 -12.59 35.37
C ARG A 226 8.20 -12.78 34.17
N THR A 227 7.18 -13.56 34.46
CA THR A 227 6.06 -14.07 33.67
C THR A 227 5.00 -13.01 33.35
N GLY A 228 4.26 -13.20 32.23
CA GLY A 228 3.01 -12.50 31.96
C GLY A 228 2.55 -12.60 30.49
N ALA A 229 1.84 -13.68 30.16
CA ALA A 229 1.18 -13.92 28.87
C ALA A 229 -0.33 -14.05 29.07
N HIS A 230 -1.13 -13.59 28.11
CA HIS A 230 -2.51 -14.03 27.82
C HIS A 230 -2.91 -13.63 26.38
N PRO A 231 -3.89 -14.26 25.73
CA PRO A 231 -4.37 -15.64 25.82
C PRO A 231 -4.58 -16.32 24.44
N ALA A 232 -4.44 -17.65 24.39
CA ALA A 232 -4.85 -18.48 23.25
C ALA A 232 -6.29 -19.00 23.42
N VAL A 233 -6.94 -19.18 22.27
CA VAL A 233 -8.33 -19.57 22.04
C VAL A 233 -8.69 -20.91 22.70
N ARG A 234 -9.84 -20.93 23.41
CA ARG A 234 -10.46 -22.15 23.95
C ARG A 234 -11.32 -22.83 22.88
N THR A 235 -11.07 -24.12 22.65
CA THR A 235 -12.07 -25.07 22.14
C THR A 235 -12.21 -26.23 23.13
N GLY A 236 -13.35 -26.27 23.81
CA GLY A 236 -13.94 -27.45 24.47
C GLY A 236 -15.44 -27.36 24.21
N VAL A 237 -16.20 -28.44 23.98
CA VAL A 237 -16.49 -29.50 24.96
C VAL A 237 -16.87 -30.83 24.27
N GLY A 238 -16.37 -31.93 24.80
CA GLY A 238 -16.88 -33.31 24.70
C GLY A 238 -16.22 -34.17 25.81
N PRO A 239 -16.92 -35.11 26.47
CA PRO A 239 -16.68 -35.44 27.89
C PRO A 239 -15.59 -36.51 28.15
N ASP A 240 -15.13 -36.48 29.41
CA ASP A 240 -14.10 -37.29 30.10
C ASP A 240 -13.95 -38.74 29.63
N VAL A 241 -12.71 -39.09 29.31
CA VAL A 241 -12.20 -40.47 29.31
C VAL A 241 -10.92 -40.49 30.15
N ASP A 242 -10.96 -41.28 31.22
CA ASP A 242 -9.88 -41.54 32.17
C ASP A 242 -8.61 -42.02 31.46
N THR A 243 -7.47 -41.39 31.74
CA THR A 243 -6.14 -41.77 31.22
C THR A 243 -5.10 -41.74 32.34
N GLU A 244 -5.20 -42.70 33.25
CA GLU A 244 -4.04 -43.22 33.98
C GLU A 244 -3.50 -44.44 33.19
N GLU A 245 -2.17 -44.58 33.13
CA GLU A 245 -1.38 -45.54 32.31
C GLU A 245 -1.14 -45.22 30.82
N TRP A 246 -0.27 -44.24 30.54
CA TRP A 246 0.69 -44.38 29.42
C TRP A 246 2.05 -43.84 29.83
N THR A 247 2.92 -44.73 30.28
CA THR A 247 4.35 -44.49 30.52
C THR A 247 5.06 -44.19 29.20
N THR A 248 5.67 -43.01 29.10
CA THR A 248 6.51 -42.59 27.98
C THR A 248 7.69 -43.54 27.80
N MET A 249 7.78 -44.17 26.63
CA MET A 249 8.93 -44.97 26.22
C MET A 249 10.02 -44.04 25.67
N GLU A 250 10.96 -43.63 26.53
CA GLU A 250 12.15 -42.90 26.11
C GLU A 250 13.13 -43.85 25.39
N LEU A 251 13.29 -43.66 24.09
CA LEU A 251 14.31 -44.35 23.30
C LEU A 251 15.67 -43.68 23.50
N ASN A 252 16.45 -44.23 24.42
CA ASN A 252 17.86 -43.91 24.62
C ASN A 252 18.69 -44.39 23.41
N THR A 253 19.07 -43.47 22.53
CA THR A 253 20.08 -43.73 21.50
C THR A 253 21.43 -43.26 22.03
N GLY A 254 22.17 -44.19 22.63
CA GLY A 254 23.43 -43.91 23.33
C GLY A 254 24.60 -43.56 22.40
N HIS A 255 24.58 -42.38 21.79
CA HIS A 255 25.76 -41.75 21.18
C HIS A 255 25.99 -40.38 21.82
N GLY A 256 27.04 -40.31 22.64
CA GLY A 256 27.53 -39.06 23.24
C GLY A 256 27.99 -38.10 22.15
N PHE A 257 27.50 -36.87 22.22
CA PHE A 257 27.92 -35.77 21.35
C PHE A 257 29.34 -35.36 21.74
N THR A 258 30.32 -35.67 20.90
CA THR A 258 31.62 -34.99 20.89
C THR A 258 31.84 -34.41 19.50
N ASP A 259 32.19 -33.13 19.50
CA ASP A 259 32.57 -32.26 18.39
C ASP A 259 31.50 -31.96 17.32
N SER A 260 31.30 -30.65 17.14
CA SER A 260 30.45 -30.08 16.10
C SER A 260 31.17 -30.23 14.76
N GLU A 261 30.91 -31.33 14.06
CA GLU A 261 31.24 -31.42 12.63
C GLU A 261 30.34 -30.46 11.86
N GLU A 262 30.95 -29.37 11.40
CA GLU A 262 30.42 -28.46 10.40
C GLU A 262 29.97 -29.27 9.16
N ILE A 263 28.67 -29.45 8.98
CA ILE A 263 28.10 -30.14 7.82
C ILE A 263 28.39 -29.29 6.57
N ARG A 264 29.50 -29.59 5.91
CA ARG A 264 29.77 -29.10 4.56
C ARG A 264 28.95 -29.94 3.59
N ILE A 265 27.81 -29.40 3.17
CA ILE A 265 27.06 -29.98 2.06
C ILE A 265 27.90 -29.83 0.79
N GLY A 266 28.63 -30.89 0.44
CA GLY A 266 29.31 -30.99 -0.84
C GLY A 266 28.31 -30.88 -1.99
N SER A 267 28.65 -30.08 -3.00
CA SER A 267 27.86 -29.92 -4.22
C SER A 267 27.75 -31.27 -4.96
N ALA A 268 26.59 -31.92 -4.86
CA ALA A 268 26.28 -33.11 -5.64
C ALA A 268 26.01 -32.74 -7.11
N SER A 269 26.43 -33.63 -8.02
CA SER A 269 26.45 -33.41 -9.48
C SER A 269 25.08 -33.07 -10.08
N PRO A 270 24.98 -32.17 -11.09
CA PRO A 270 23.73 -31.49 -11.46
C PRO A 270 22.64 -32.37 -12.11
N ALA A 271 23.01 -33.53 -12.64
CA ALA A 271 22.12 -34.36 -13.46
C ALA A 271 21.24 -35.35 -12.68
N LEU A 272 21.53 -35.61 -11.40
CA LEU A 272 20.82 -36.64 -10.61
C LEU A 272 19.71 -36.09 -9.68
N ASN A 273 19.65 -34.78 -9.47
CA ASN A 273 18.70 -34.15 -8.55
C ASN A 273 18.03 -32.93 -9.19
N ASP A 274 17.16 -33.12 -10.20
CA ASP A 274 16.23 -32.05 -10.56
C ASP A 274 15.14 -31.94 -9.48
N PRO A 275 15.13 -30.87 -8.65
CA PRO A 275 14.17 -30.73 -7.57
C PRO A 275 12.72 -30.62 -8.07
N VAL A 276 12.50 -30.19 -9.30
CA VAL A 276 11.14 -30.06 -9.86
C VAL A 276 10.57 -31.43 -10.20
N SER A 277 11.36 -32.27 -10.87
CA SER A 277 11.02 -33.68 -11.11
C SER A 277 10.81 -34.47 -9.81
N MET A 278 11.60 -34.18 -8.77
CA MET A 278 11.39 -34.79 -7.44
C MET A 278 10.07 -34.34 -6.80
N ALA A 279 9.78 -33.04 -6.80
CA ALA A 279 8.53 -32.50 -6.28
C ALA A 279 7.32 -33.09 -7.01
N ALA A 280 7.40 -33.23 -8.34
CA ALA A 280 6.34 -33.84 -9.16
C ALA A 280 6.04 -35.29 -8.75
N ARG A 281 7.08 -36.11 -8.51
CA ARG A 281 6.91 -37.51 -8.03
C ARG A 281 6.29 -37.56 -6.64
N SER A 282 6.70 -36.68 -5.73
CA SER A 282 6.14 -36.62 -4.37
C SER A 282 4.70 -36.11 -4.32
N TRP A 283 4.27 -35.33 -5.31
CA TRP A 283 2.91 -34.81 -5.43
C TRP A 283 1.92 -35.86 -5.90
N GLU A 284 2.32 -36.66 -6.90
CA GLU A 284 1.50 -37.74 -7.47
C GLU A 284 1.04 -38.76 -6.41
N GLN A 285 1.84 -38.95 -5.36
CA GLN A 285 1.51 -39.84 -4.25
C GLN A 285 0.33 -39.35 -3.39
N ARG A 286 0.02 -38.06 -3.42
CA ARG A 286 -0.93 -37.41 -2.49
C ARG A 286 -2.08 -36.68 -3.18
N TRP A 287 -1.86 -36.12 -4.37
CA TRP A 287 -2.83 -35.28 -5.06
C TRP A 287 -2.85 -35.54 -6.57
N PRO A 288 -4.00 -35.36 -7.23
CA PRO A 288 -4.08 -35.39 -8.70
C PRO A 288 -3.36 -34.19 -9.33
N GLU A 289 -3.30 -34.17 -10.67
CA GLU A 289 -2.77 -33.07 -11.48
C GLU A 289 -1.24 -32.85 -11.42
N ARG A 290 -0.47 -33.92 -11.31
CA ARG A 290 1.01 -33.92 -11.31
C ARG A 290 1.62 -33.03 -12.41
N ASP A 291 1.18 -33.19 -13.65
CA ASP A 291 1.75 -32.44 -14.80
C ASP A 291 1.46 -30.93 -14.72
N ARG A 292 0.29 -30.54 -14.21
CA ARG A 292 -0.05 -29.11 -14.04
C ARG A 292 0.77 -28.47 -12.93
N MET A 293 0.95 -29.17 -11.81
CA MET A 293 1.81 -28.71 -10.71
C MET A 293 3.26 -28.58 -11.18
N GLN A 294 3.78 -29.59 -11.87
CA GLN A 294 5.14 -29.56 -12.41
C GLN A 294 5.32 -28.38 -13.38
N THR A 295 4.39 -28.20 -14.33
CA THR A 295 4.43 -27.10 -15.30
C THR A 295 4.40 -25.73 -14.61
N ALA A 296 3.55 -25.55 -13.59
CA ALA A 296 3.49 -24.30 -12.83
C ALA A 296 4.80 -24.01 -12.08
N THR A 297 5.41 -25.05 -11.51
CA THR A 297 6.69 -24.93 -10.79
C THR A 297 7.84 -24.58 -11.73
N GLU A 298 7.94 -25.27 -12.89
CA GLU A 298 8.92 -24.96 -13.93
C GLU A 298 8.77 -23.52 -14.43
N LEU A 299 7.53 -23.08 -14.68
CA LEU A 299 7.26 -21.72 -15.15
C LEU A 299 7.72 -20.65 -14.13
N MET A 300 7.38 -20.83 -12.84
CA MET A 300 7.79 -19.89 -11.80
C MET A 300 9.31 -19.86 -11.62
N ARG A 301 9.97 -21.02 -11.72
CA ARG A 301 11.43 -21.11 -11.62
C ARG A 301 12.13 -20.48 -12.81
N ALA A 302 11.64 -20.75 -14.02
CA ALA A 302 12.11 -20.13 -15.25
C ALA A 302 11.96 -18.61 -15.19
N HIS A 303 10.80 -18.10 -14.73
CA HIS A 303 10.56 -16.67 -14.54
C HIS A 303 11.57 -16.02 -13.59
N ARG A 304 11.79 -16.61 -12.41
CA ARG A 304 12.77 -16.11 -11.44
C ARG A 304 14.18 -16.05 -12.03
N LEU A 305 14.62 -17.13 -12.67
CA LEU A 305 15.95 -17.19 -13.31
C LEU A 305 16.09 -16.17 -14.43
N LEU A 306 15.05 -16.01 -15.23
CA LEU A 306 15.00 -15.05 -16.32
C LEU A 306 15.16 -13.61 -15.81
N ILE A 307 14.40 -13.21 -14.79
CA ILE A 307 14.53 -11.88 -14.18
C ILE A 307 15.94 -11.66 -13.66
N THR A 308 16.50 -12.62 -12.91
CA THR A 308 17.87 -12.51 -12.39
C THR A 308 18.90 -12.32 -13.51
N ASN A 309 18.79 -13.08 -14.61
CA ASN A 309 19.71 -12.94 -15.73
C ASN A 309 19.56 -11.60 -16.46
N LEU A 310 18.33 -11.11 -16.62
CA LEU A 310 18.07 -9.82 -17.25
C LEU A 310 18.58 -8.66 -16.39
N ASP A 311 18.36 -8.70 -15.07
CA ASP A 311 18.89 -7.73 -14.12
C ASP A 311 20.42 -7.69 -14.14
N GLU A 312 21.08 -8.86 -14.19
CA GLU A 312 22.54 -8.96 -14.33
C GLU A 312 23.07 -8.23 -15.56
N ARG A 313 22.35 -8.34 -16.68
CA ARG A 313 22.72 -7.69 -17.95
C ARG A 313 22.47 -6.19 -17.94
N LEU A 314 21.47 -5.73 -17.21
CA LEU A 314 21.12 -4.31 -17.08
C LEU A 314 21.92 -3.57 -16.00
N ARG A 315 22.57 -4.31 -15.08
CA ARG A 315 23.42 -3.76 -14.02
C ARG A 315 24.44 -2.71 -14.48
N PRO A 316 25.13 -2.83 -15.63
CA PRO A 316 26.07 -1.82 -16.11
C PRO A 316 25.43 -0.45 -16.40
N LEU A 317 24.11 -0.41 -16.60
CA LEU A 317 23.33 0.81 -16.81
C LEU A 317 22.67 1.32 -15.52
N GLY A 318 22.88 0.64 -14.38
CA GLY A 318 22.16 0.93 -13.13
C GLY A 318 20.67 0.57 -13.16
N LEU A 319 20.24 -0.19 -14.17
CA LEU A 319 18.85 -0.56 -14.39
C LEU A 319 18.53 -1.95 -13.84
N THR A 320 17.28 -2.13 -13.44
CA THR A 320 16.62 -3.43 -13.26
C THR A 320 15.66 -3.67 -14.42
N TYR A 321 15.24 -4.90 -14.63
CA TYR A 321 14.29 -5.26 -15.67
C TYR A 321 12.95 -4.54 -15.50
N ALA A 322 12.48 -4.33 -14.26
CA ALA A 322 11.28 -3.56 -13.99
C ALA A 322 11.40 -2.09 -14.42
N ARG A 323 12.55 -1.44 -14.17
CA ARG A 323 12.82 -0.06 -14.62
C ARG A 323 12.90 0.03 -16.14
N TYR A 324 13.53 -0.97 -16.76
CA TYR A 324 13.57 -1.09 -18.21
C TYR A 324 12.18 -1.28 -18.81
N GLU A 325 11.31 -2.09 -18.22
CA GLU A 325 9.94 -2.33 -18.70
C GLU A 325 9.11 -1.05 -18.73
N VAL A 326 9.18 -0.22 -17.67
CA VAL A 326 8.52 1.11 -17.65
C VAL A 326 9.02 1.99 -18.80
N LEU A 327 10.34 2.09 -18.95
CA LEU A 327 10.94 2.90 -20.00
C LEU A 327 10.57 2.38 -21.39
N LEU A 328 10.44 1.07 -21.57
CA LEU A 328 10.07 0.43 -22.82
C LEU A 328 8.59 0.71 -23.17
N LEU A 329 7.69 0.66 -22.19
CA LEU A 329 6.28 1.02 -22.37
C LEU A 329 6.13 2.48 -22.84
N LEU A 330 6.80 3.41 -22.15
CA LEU A 330 6.80 4.82 -22.55
C LEU A 330 7.51 5.04 -23.89
N PHE A 331 8.53 4.23 -24.22
CA PHE A 331 9.23 4.35 -25.49
C PHE A 331 8.35 3.99 -26.69
N PHE A 332 7.47 2.99 -26.55
CA PHE A 332 6.56 2.55 -27.61
C PHE A 332 5.27 3.36 -27.71
N ASP A 333 4.92 4.12 -26.67
CA ASP A 333 3.80 5.05 -26.76
C ASP A 333 4.08 6.18 -27.77
N GLN A 334 3.04 6.60 -28.51
CA GLN A 334 3.17 7.60 -29.58
C GLN A 334 3.58 8.98 -29.05
N GLN A 335 3.09 9.35 -27.87
CA GLN A 335 3.40 10.63 -27.23
C GLN A 335 4.61 10.52 -26.30
N GLY A 336 5.00 9.29 -25.98
CA GLY A 336 6.02 9.00 -24.99
C GLY A 336 5.55 9.24 -23.57
N ALA A 337 4.23 9.26 -23.33
CA ALA A 337 3.64 9.65 -22.07
C ALA A 337 2.45 8.75 -21.75
N LEU A 338 2.41 8.24 -20.52
CA LEU A 338 1.30 7.42 -20.02
C LEU A 338 0.86 7.88 -18.63
N PRO A 339 -0.44 7.79 -18.30
CA PRO A 339 -0.93 7.98 -16.94
C PRO A 339 -0.19 7.07 -15.95
N LEU A 340 0.14 7.59 -14.77
CA LEU A 340 0.89 6.81 -13.78
C LEU A 340 0.13 5.55 -13.31
N VAL A 341 -1.21 5.62 -13.32
CA VAL A 341 -2.07 4.47 -12.98
C VAL A 341 -1.96 3.37 -14.03
N GLU A 342 -1.93 3.73 -15.31
CA GLU A 342 -1.79 2.78 -16.41
C GLU A 342 -0.41 2.10 -16.39
N LEU A 343 0.65 2.84 -16.05
CA LEU A 343 1.97 2.25 -15.82
C LEU A 343 1.95 1.20 -14.70
N THR A 344 1.20 1.43 -13.62
CA THR A 344 1.10 0.44 -12.54
C THR A 344 0.32 -0.81 -12.93
N ASP A 345 -0.69 -0.68 -13.80
CA ASP A 345 -1.51 -1.81 -14.26
C ASP A 345 -0.78 -2.69 -15.27
N HIS A 346 0.21 -2.14 -15.99
CA HIS A 346 1.01 -2.87 -16.97
C HIS A 346 2.24 -3.57 -16.38
N LEU A 347 2.70 -3.17 -15.19
CA LEU A 347 3.88 -3.75 -14.57
C LEU A 347 3.56 -5.10 -13.92
N GLN A 348 4.44 -6.09 -14.15
CA GLN A 348 4.30 -7.44 -13.60
C GLN A 348 4.71 -7.54 -12.12
N VAL A 349 5.17 -6.44 -11.53
CA VAL A 349 5.61 -6.39 -10.13
C VAL A 349 4.47 -5.94 -9.21
N GLU A 350 4.52 -6.39 -7.96
CA GLU A 350 3.58 -5.97 -6.91
C GLU A 350 3.56 -4.44 -6.81
N ALA A 351 2.37 -3.85 -6.61
CA ALA A 351 2.14 -2.41 -6.82
C ALA A 351 3.07 -1.50 -6.01
N SER A 352 3.63 -1.96 -4.88
CA SER A 352 4.64 -1.26 -4.07
C SER A 352 5.98 -1.05 -4.80
N SER A 353 6.37 -1.98 -5.69
CA SER A 353 7.61 -1.94 -6.48
C SER A 353 7.48 -1.06 -7.73
N SER A 354 6.27 -0.91 -8.27
CA SER A 354 5.99 -0.05 -9.43
C SER A 354 6.27 1.43 -9.13
N PHE A 355 5.94 1.91 -7.93
CA PHE A 355 6.20 3.29 -7.54
C PHE A 355 7.67 3.60 -7.25
N SER A 356 8.40 2.67 -6.61
CA SER A 356 9.83 2.84 -6.39
C SER A 356 10.59 2.87 -7.72
N THR A 357 10.12 2.10 -8.70
CA THR A 357 10.61 2.12 -10.08
C THR A 357 10.43 3.48 -10.73
N VAL A 358 9.20 4.02 -10.74
CA VAL A 358 8.91 5.33 -11.34
C VAL A 358 9.70 6.43 -10.65
N ARG A 359 9.72 6.45 -9.32
CA ARG A 359 10.47 7.47 -8.56
C ARG A 359 11.96 7.43 -8.87
N TRP A 360 12.57 6.25 -8.91
CA TRP A 360 13.98 6.13 -9.26
C TRP A 360 14.26 6.63 -10.68
N LEU A 361 13.37 6.34 -11.64
CA LEU A 361 13.51 6.83 -13.02
C LEU A 361 13.42 8.36 -13.09
N GLU A 362 12.56 8.97 -12.27
CA GLU A 362 12.41 10.43 -12.14
C GLU A 362 13.64 11.07 -11.49
N ASP A 363 14.10 10.52 -10.35
CA ASP A 363 15.30 10.98 -9.63
C ASP A 363 16.58 10.87 -10.49
N ASN A 364 16.55 10.05 -11.55
CA ASN A 364 17.65 9.89 -12.51
C ASN A 364 17.41 10.63 -13.85
N ASP A 365 16.43 11.53 -13.93
CA ASP A 365 16.07 12.32 -15.13
C ASP A 365 15.72 11.48 -16.37
N LEU A 366 15.26 10.24 -16.19
CA LEU A 366 14.87 9.35 -17.29
C LEU A 366 13.40 9.52 -17.67
N ILE A 367 12.58 9.98 -16.72
CA ILE A 367 11.19 10.36 -16.94
C ILE A 367 10.89 11.69 -16.23
N GLU A 368 9.86 12.40 -16.68
CA GLU A 368 9.34 13.61 -16.08
C GLU A 368 7.83 13.46 -15.78
N ARG A 369 7.36 14.09 -14.70
CA ARG A 369 5.92 14.14 -14.39
C ARG A 369 5.28 15.38 -14.98
N ILE A 370 4.19 15.18 -15.72
CA ILE A 370 3.40 16.26 -16.30
C ILE A 370 1.99 16.17 -15.75
N LEU A 371 1.50 17.29 -15.22
CA LEU A 371 0.10 17.44 -14.84
C LEU A 371 -0.65 17.99 -16.06
N GLU A 372 -1.54 17.20 -16.64
CA GLU A 372 -2.33 17.64 -17.80
C GLU A 372 -3.70 18.15 -17.33
N PRO A 373 -4.01 19.44 -17.48
CA PRO A 373 -5.27 20.01 -17.00
C PRO A 373 -6.50 19.51 -17.77
N GLU A 374 -6.30 18.88 -18.94
CA GLU A 374 -7.37 18.39 -19.81
C GLU A 374 -7.95 17.02 -19.37
N TYR A 375 -7.20 16.27 -18.53
CA TYR A 375 -7.56 14.93 -18.04
C TYR A 375 -7.77 14.89 -16.52
N ASP A 376 -8.74 15.63 -15.98
CA ASP A 376 -9.15 15.56 -14.55
C ASP A 376 -7.98 15.63 -13.53
N GLY A 377 -6.90 16.32 -13.87
CA GLY A 377 -5.70 16.41 -13.02
C GLY A 377 -4.89 15.10 -12.93
N GLU A 378 -5.00 14.20 -13.91
CA GLU A 378 -4.16 13.01 -14.00
C GLU A 378 -2.68 13.36 -14.16
N VAL A 379 -1.83 12.62 -13.46
CA VAL A 379 -0.37 12.76 -13.51
C VAL A 379 0.15 11.76 -14.54
N LEU A 380 0.71 12.28 -15.63
CA LEU A 380 1.39 11.49 -16.64
C LEU A 380 2.87 11.39 -16.33
N ALA A 381 3.45 10.24 -16.64
CA ALA A 381 4.90 10.07 -16.73
C ALA A 381 5.29 10.12 -18.20
N LYS A 382 6.20 11.04 -18.54
CA LYS A 382 6.73 11.20 -19.89
C LYS A 382 8.20 10.85 -19.95
N ILE A 383 8.62 10.10 -20.96
CA ILE A 383 10.02 9.72 -21.14
C ILE A 383 10.86 10.91 -21.65
N THR A 384 11.99 11.16 -20.99
CA THR A 384 12.93 12.21 -21.40
C THR A 384 13.82 11.76 -22.56
N ALA A 385 14.56 12.68 -23.18
CA ALA A 385 15.56 12.31 -24.19
C ALA A 385 16.65 11.37 -23.61
N LYS A 386 17.05 11.60 -22.35
CA LYS A 386 17.99 10.74 -21.61
C LYS A 386 17.38 9.35 -21.38
N GLY A 387 16.11 9.30 -20.99
CA GLY A 387 15.32 8.06 -20.88
C GLY A 387 15.32 7.27 -22.18
N ARG A 388 14.98 7.91 -23.31
CA ARG A 388 14.96 7.26 -24.63
C ARG A 388 16.32 6.69 -25.02
N ALA A 389 17.41 7.44 -24.83
CA ALA A 389 18.76 6.97 -25.12
C ALA A 389 19.16 5.78 -24.22
N MET A 390 18.73 5.80 -22.96
CA MET A 390 18.96 4.69 -22.04
C MET A 390 18.15 3.45 -22.42
N THR A 391 16.89 3.61 -22.83
CA THR A 391 16.04 2.51 -23.32
C THR A 391 16.66 1.84 -24.54
N ASP A 392 17.13 2.63 -25.51
CA ASP A 392 17.76 2.10 -26.73
C ASP A 392 19.00 1.25 -26.41
N ARG A 393 19.90 1.77 -25.55
CA ARG A 393 21.09 1.05 -25.10
C ARG A 393 20.74 -0.22 -24.31
N ALA A 394 19.76 -0.15 -23.41
CA ALA A 394 19.29 -1.31 -22.65
C ALA A 394 18.68 -2.38 -23.57
N SER A 395 17.90 -1.95 -24.57
CA SER A 395 17.25 -2.83 -25.54
C SER A 395 18.29 -3.58 -26.37
N GLN A 396 19.35 -2.90 -26.81
CA GLN A 396 20.45 -3.54 -27.54
C GLN A 396 21.15 -4.60 -26.69
N ILE A 397 21.48 -4.29 -25.42
CA ILE A 397 22.11 -5.25 -24.49
C ILE A 397 21.23 -6.50 -24.30
N LEU A 398 19.92 -6.32 -24.15
CA LEU A 398 19.00 -7.44 -23.98
C LEU A 398 18.77 -8.22 -25.28
N ALA A 399 18.75 -7.55 -26.43
CA ALA A 399 18.63 -8.19 -27.74
C ALA A 399 19.87 -9.04 -28.07
N ASP A 400 21.07 -8.50 -27.85
CA ASP A 400 22.34 -9.23 -28.03
C ASP A 400 22.44 -10.45 -27.12
N ALA A 401 21.78 -10.37 -25.96
CA ALA A 401 21.64 -11.45 -24.99
C ALA A 401 20.56 -12.49 -25.34
N GLY A 402 19.79 -12.28 -26.41
CA GLY A 402 18.62 -13.09 -26.75
C GLY A 402 17.55 -13.08 -25.66
N PHE A 403 17.43 -11.99 -24.89
CA PHE A 403 16.54 -11.84 -23.74
C PHE A 403 16.66 -12.98 -22.71
N GLY A 404 17.84 -13.60 -22.57
CA GLY A 404 18.04 -14.73 -21.65
C GLY A 404 17.45 -16.07 -22.13
N LEU A 405 16.96 -16.12 -23.37
CA LEU A 405 16.37 -17.31 -24.02
C LEU A 405 17.21 -17.80 -25.20
N SER A 406 18.51 -17.47 -25.23
CA SER A 406 19.42 -17.83 -26.33
C SER A 406 19.60 -19.34 -26.53
N SER A 407 19.21 -20.17 -25.56
CA SER A 407 19.21 -21.63 -25.68
C SER A 407 18.01 -22.19 -26.46
N MET A 408 16.97 -21.39 -26.69
CA MET A 408 15.76 -21.79 -27.41
C MET A 408 15.81 -21.32 -28.86
N SER A 409 15.36 -22.17 -29.78
CA SER A 409 15.14 -21.79 -31.17
C SER A 409 13.93 -20.86 -31.32
N GLU A 410 13.88 -20.10 -32.41
CA GLU A 410 12.73 -19.22 -32.71
C GLU A 410 11.39 -19.98 -32.82
N ALA A 411 11.43 -21.26 -33.22
CA ALA A 411 10.24 -22.11 -33.27
C ALA A 411 9.73 -22.43 -31.86
N GLU A 412 10.63 -22.76 -30.94
CA GLU A 412 10.30 -23.04 -29.53
C GLU A 412 9.80 -21.78 -28.82
N CYS A 413 10.43 -20.62 -29.06
CA CYS A 413 9.96 -19.33 -28.54
C CYS A 413 8.52 -19.01 -28.99
N ARG A 414 8.21 -19.20 -30.28
CA ARG A 414 6.85 -19.02 -30.81
C ARG A 414 5.85 -19.99 -30.18
N GLN A 415 6.23 -21.25 -30.00
CA GLN A 415 5.39 -22.24 -29.36
C GLN A 415 5.09 -21.89 -27.89
N LEU A 416 6.11 -21.50 -27.12
CA LEU A 416 5.96 -21.08 -25.72
C LEU A 416 5.07 -19.83 -25.61
N ALA A 417 5.31 -18.82 -26.45
CA ALA A 417 4.49 -17.61 -26.48
C ALA A 417 3.01 -17.92 -26.78
N ASN A 418 2.72 -18.85 -27.70
CA ASN A 418 1.37 -19.30 -27.99
C ASN A 418 0.71 -19.96 -26.77
N LEU A 419 1.43 -20.84 -26.06
CA LEU A 419 0.92 -21.50 -24.86
C LEU A 419 0.62 -20.50 -23.73
N LEU A 420 1.54 -19.57 -23.46
CA LEU A 420 1.37 -18.56 -22.40
C LEU A 420 0.28 -17.53 -22.75
N SER A 421 0.18 -17.11 -24.02
CA SER A 421 -0.84 -16.17 -24.46
C SER A 421 -2.26 -16.73 -24.30
N ARG A 422 -2.45 -18.04 -24.52
CA ARG A 422 -3.74 -18.72 -24.28
C ARG A 422 -4.14 -18.62 -22.81
N GLN A 423 -3.19 -18.81 -21.90
CA GLN A 423 -3.45 -18.73 -20.46
C GLN A 423 -3.79 -17.30 -20.02
N ARG A 424 -3.10 -16.28 -20.57
CA ARG A 424 -3.38 -14.87 -20.28
C ARG A 424 -4.78 -14.43 -20.71
N ARG A 425 -5.23 -14.84 -21.91
CA ARG A 425 -6.55 -14.50 -22.47
C ARG A 425 -7.75 -15.13 -21.73
N ILE A 426 -7.53 -16.09 -20.85
CA ILE A 426 -8.60 -16.69 -20.04
C ILE A 426 -8.86 -15.86 -18.76
N ARG A 427 -7.90 -15.02 -18.35
CA ARG A 427 -7.98 -14.21 -17.12
C ARG A 427 -8.24 -12.73 -17.33
N GLY A 428 -7.95 -12.18 -18.51
CA GLY A 428 -8.38 -10.85 -18.93
C GLY A 428 -9.60 -10.96 -19.81
#